data_AF-A0A7J9EGH7-F1
#
_entry.id   AF-A0A7J9EGH7-F1
#
_cell.length_a   1.000
_cell.length_b   1.000
_cell.length_c   1.000
_cell.angle_alpha   90.00
_cell.angle_beta   90.00
_cell.angle_gamma   90.00
#
_symmetry.space_group_name_H-M   'P 1'
#
loop_
_entity.id
_entity.type
_entity.pdbx_description
1 polymer ?
#
loop_
_entity_poly.entity_id
_entity_poly.type
_entity_poly.pdbx_seq_one_letter_code
_entity_poly.pdbx_strand_id
1 'polypeptide(L)' 'MRLRAKRMCTPSPTVEQFVEAVKEIVLANKNWVTNSHDLKHEFDLLLAFHAL' A
#
# COMPACT_ATOMS: atom_id res chain seq x y z
N MET A 1 11.83 -5.80 -3.09
CA MET A 1 11.34 -6.33 -4.40
C MET A 1 12.42 -6.49 -5.46
N ARG A 2 13.31 -5.50 -5.68
CA ARG A 2 14.31 -5.49 -6.75
C ARG A 2 15.17 -6.76 -6.90
N LEU A 3 15.67 -7.33 -5.80
CA LEU A 3 16.47 -8.56 -5.84
C LEU A 3 15.69 -9.77 -6.37
N ARG A 4 14.42 -9.91 -5.99
CA ARG A 4 13.55 -11.00 -6.49
C ARG A 4 13.21 -10.79 -7.96
N ALA A 5 12.87 -9.56 -8.35
CA ALA A 5 12.57 -9.20 -9.73
C ALA A 5 13.73 -9.55 -10.69
N LYS A 6 14.98 -9.24 -10.28
CA LYS A 6 16.20 -9.60 -11.03
C LYS A 6 16.37 -11.11 -11.22
N ARG A 7 16.06 -11.93 -10.20
CA ARG A 7 16.12 -13.40 -10.29
C ARG A 7 15.02 -13.99 -11.17
N MET A 8 13.87 -13.33 -11.20
CA MET A 8 12.69 -13.72 -11.98
C MET A 8 12.70 -13.13 -13.40
N CYS A 9 13.78 -12.46 -13.82
CA CYS A 9 13.89 -11.74 -15.09
C CYS A 9 12.68 -10.83 -15.38
N THR A 10 12.08 -10.26 -14.33
CA THR A 10 10.90 -9.40 -14.42
C THR A 10 11.28 -7.98 -14.01
N PRO A 11 10.69 -6.94 -14.61
CA PRO A 11 10.92 -5.56 -14.18
C PRO A 11 10.45 -5.38 -12.74
N SER A 12 11.27 -4.73 -11.91
CA SER A 12 10.84 -4.30 -10.59
C SER A 12 10.03 -3.02 -10.72
N PRO A 13 8.89 -2.88 -10.02
CA PRO A 13 8.21 -1.60 -9.94
C PRO A 13 9.09 -0.55 -9.25
N THR A 14 8.78 0.73 -9.52
CA THR A 14 9.34 1.85 -8.77
C THR A 14 8.75 1.90 -7.36
N VAL A 15 9.33 2.75 -6.50
CA VAL A 15 8.80 2.91 -5.12
C VAL A 15 7.40 3.51 -5.18
N GLU A 16 7.18 4.47 -6.08
CA GLU A 16 5.91 5.17 -6.26
C GLU A 16 4.82 4.21 -6.73
N GLN A 17 5.11 3.39 -7.76
CA GLN A 17 4.17 2.37 -8.24
C GLN A 17 3.81 1.35 -7.16
N PHE A 18 4.79 0.95 -6.35
CA PHE A 18 4.54 0.03 -5.25
C PHE A 18 3.65 0.65 -4.17
N VAL A 19 3.97 1.89 -3.76
CA VAL A 19 3.19 2.61 -2.74
C VAL A 19 1.76 2.83 -3.19
N GLU A 20 1.56 3.23 -4.45
CA GLU A 20 0.21 3.48 -4.98
C GLU A 20 -0.62 2.20 -5.04
N ALA A 21 -0.05 1.10 -5.54
CA ALA A 21 -0.72 -0.20 -5.53
C ALA A 21 -1.07 -0.68 -4.11
N VAL A 22 -0.19 -0.43 -3.12
CA VAL A 22 -0.48 -0.77 -1.73
C VAL A 22 -1.63 0.05 -1.17
N LYS A 23 -1.71 1.36 -1.46
CA LYS A 23 -2.84 2.21 -1.04
C LYS A 23 -4.16 1.69 -1.61
N GLU A 24 -4.20 1.36 -2.90
CA GLU A 24 -5.39 0.82 -3.56
C GLU A 24 -5.82 -0.51 -2.92
N ILE A 25 -4.87 -1.42 -2.68
CA ILE A 25 -5.15 -2.72 -2.06
C ILE A 25 -5.69 -2.53 -0.64
N VAL A 26 -5.09 -1.65 0.16
CA VAL A 26 -5.54 -1.37 1.53
C VAL A 26 -6.95 -0.76 1.51
N LEU A 27 -7.22 0.19 0.61
CA LEU A 27 -8.54 0.79 0.44
C LEU A 27 -9.60 -0.25 0.05
N ALA A 28 -9.28 -1.14 -0.89
CA ALA A 28 -10.16 -2.21 -1.33
C ALA A 28 -10.42 -3.27 -0.24
N ASN A 29 -9.48 -3.45 0.69
CA ASN A 29 -9.52 -4.50 1.71
C ASN A 29 -9.70 -3.95 3.14
N LYS A 30 -10.22 -2.73 3.32
CA LYS A 30 -10.42 -2.10 4.64
C LYS A 30 -11.15 -2.98 5.66
N ASN A 31 -12.07 -3.83 5.21
CA ASN A 31 -12.85 -4.73 6.07
C ASN A 31 -12.06 -5.96 6.58
N TRP A 32 -10.93 -6.29 5.95
CA TRP A 32 -10.05 -7.38 6.34
C TRP A 32 -8.98 -6.95 7.33
N VAL A 33 -8.71 -5.64 7.42
CA VAL A 33 -7.75 -5.07 8.39
C VAL A 33 -8.40 -5.08 9.78
N THR A 34 -7.78 -5.79 10.71
CA THR A 34 -8.29 -6.05 12.07
C THR A 34 -8.64 -4.77 12.84
N ASN A 35 -9.62 -4.85 13.74
CA ASN A 35 -10.17 -3.76 14.57
C ASN A 35 -9.22 -3.19 15.65
N SER A 36 -7.93 -3.02 15.36
CA SER A 36 -7.11 -2.10 16.16
C SER A 36 -7.60 -0.69 15.84
N HIS A 37 -8.35 -0.10 16.79
CA HIS A 37 -8.97 1.22 16.66
C HIS A 37 -7.93 2.32 16.29
N ASP A 38 -6.66 2.10 16.66
CA ASP A 38 -5.53 3.00 16.36
C ASP A 38 -5.11 2.98 14.87
N LEU A 39 -4.95 1.80 14.28
CA LEU A 39 -4.43 1.68 12.91
C LEU A 39 -5.44 2.17 11.87
N LYS A 40 -6.74 2.00 12.11
CA LYS A 40 -7.76 2.52 11.18
C LYS A 40 -7.68 4.05 11.06
N HIS A 41 -7.50 4.73 12.18
CA HIS A 41 -7.41 6.19 12.20
C HIS A 41 -6.14 6.69 11.50
N GLU A 42 -4.98 6.06 11.75
CA GLU A 42 -3.75 6.41 11.04
C GLU A 42 -3.86 6.18 9.52
N PHE A 43 -4.42 5.04 9.09
CA PHE A 43 -4.59 4.76 7.66
C PHE A 43 -5.57 5.72 6.97
N ASP A 44 -6.69 6.05 7.61
CA ASP A 44 -7.66 6.99 7.05
C ASP A 44 -7.10 8.42 7.00
N LEU A 45 -6.31 8.85 7.98
CA LEU A 45 -5.59 10.13 7.93
C LEU A 45 -4.58 10.15 6.78
N LEU A 46 -3.78 9.09 6.61
CA LEU A 46 -2.76 9.01 5.57
C LEU A 46 -3.36 9.04 4.16
N LEU A 47 -4.55 8.45 3.98
CA LEU A 47 -5.36 8.55 2.76
C LEU A 47 -5.93 9.96 2.57
N ALA A 48 -6.42 10.60 3.64
CA ALA A 48 -7.01 11.94 3.57
C ALA A 48 -5.98 13.05 3.24
N PHE A 49 -4.75 12.93 3.74
CA PHE A 49 -3.68 13.92 3.49
C PHE A 49 -3.10 13.89 2.06
N HIS A 50 -3.38 12.84 1.27
CA HIS A 50 -2.93 12.73 -0.12
C HIS A 50 -4.01 13.12 -1.15
N ALA A 51 -5.21 13.50 -0.71
CA ALA A 51 -6.33 13.91 -1.57
C ALA A 51 -6.49 15.44 -1.68
N LEU A 52 -5.51 16.22 -1.20
CA LEU A 52 -5.43 17.69 -1.27
C LEU A 52 -4.23 18.14 -2.11
#